data_AF-A0A409XAX3-F1
#
_entry.id   AF-A0A409XAX3-F1
#
_cell.length_a   1.000
_cell.length_b   1.000
_cell.length_c   1.000
_cell.angle_alpha   90.00
_cell.angle_beta   90.00
_cell.angle_gamma   90.00
#
_symmetry.space_group_name_H-M   'P 1'
#
loop_
_entity.id
_entity.type
_entity.pdbx_description
1 polymer ?
#
loop_
_entity_poly.entity_id
_entity_poly.type
_entity_poly.pdbx_seq_one_letter_code
_entity_poly.pdbx_strand_id
1 'polypeptide(L)'
;MKGAWAVLISASTDARWIRCLKAFVDFESSKPPNGKLNVSNRPSSVSRWVKDKKKHLIPDINATTYGNDWTVWWYDLQPPSRRNSDGVPHLRPAIPLDEWSKTLLKGGTAGIYTVVVALSWWVTLHPEDPALWVCVEDVHWVLCQLLSSHQASKKRRVCDAEQDISHVSKKRRNE
;
A
#
# COMPACT_ATOMS: atom_id res chain seq x y z
N MET A 1 12.12 -8.08 8.63
CA MET A 1 10.80 -8.53 8.16
C MET A 1 10.30 -9.83 8.80
N LYS A 2 11.18 -10.77 9.23
CA LYS A 2 10.75 -12.11 9.72
C LYS A 2 9.66 -12.10 10.81
N GLY A 3 9.74 -11.22 11.81
CA GLY A 3 8.79 -11.23 12.95
C GLY A 3 7.37 -10.75 12.62
N ALA A 4 7.22 -9.77 11.74
CA ALA A 4 5.90 -9.24 11.36
C ALA A 4 5.27 -10.01 10.20
N TRP A 5 6.07 -10.73 9.40
CA TRP A 5 5.53 -11.62 8.38
C TRP A 5 4.68 -12.75 8.98
N ALA A 6 5.11 -13.30 10.13
CA ALA A 6 4.33 -14.29 10.89
C ALA A 6 2.96 -13.74 11.31
N VAL A 7 2.92 -12.47 11.76
CA VAL A 7 1.67 -11.78 12.13
C VAL A 7 0.74 -11.65 10.93
N LEU A 8 1.25 -11.31 9.74
CA LEU A 8 0.43 -11.16 8.53
C LEU A 8 -0.22 -12.47 8.09
N ILE A 9 0.55 -13.57 8.07
CA ILE A 9 0.03 -14.87 7.62
C ILE A 9 -0.94 -15.50 8.63
N SER A 10 -0.80 -15.20 9.93
CA SER A 10 -1.66 -15.74 10.97
C SER A 10 -2.90 -14.86 11.25
N ALA A 11 -3.01 -13.69 10.62
CA ALA A 11 -4.07 -12.73 10.96
C ALA A 11 -5.48 -13.25 10.69
N SER A 12 -5.70 -13.95 9.58
CA SER A 12 -7.01 -14.55 9.25
C SER A 12 -6.90 -15.56 8.10
N THR A 13 -7.83 -16.52 8.06
CA THR A 13 -8.07 -17.43 6.93
C THR A 13 -9.18 -16.96 5.99
N ASP A 14 -9.79 -15.79 6.26
CA ASP A 14 -10.82 -15.20 5.39
C ASP A 14 -10.27 -14.92 3.99
N ALA A 15 -11.04 -15.30 2.96
CA ALA A 15 -10.64 -15.16 1.58
C ALA A 15 -10.33 -13.71 1.17
N ARG A 16 -11.01 -12.72 1.77
CA ARG A 16 -10.78 -11.28 1.53
C ARG A 16 -9.39 -10.86 1.98
N TRP A 17 -9.00 -11.29 3.19
CA TRP A 17 -7.66 -11.05 3.72
C TRP A 17 -6.59 -11.75 2.90
N ILE A 18 -6.79 -13.02 2.54
CA ILE A 18 -5.84 -13.79 1.73
C ILE A 18 -5.59 -13.12 0.37
N ARG A 19 -6.65 -12.64 -0.31
CA ARG A 19 -6.51 -11.88 -1.57
C ARG A 19 -5.73 -10.59 -1.37
N CYS A 20 -6.04 -9.82 -0.33
CA CYS A 20 -5.30 -8.61 0.02
C CYS A 20 -3.81 -8.89 0.26
N LEU A 21 -3.49 -9.93 1.04
CA LEU A 21 -2.12 -10.31 1.34
C LEU A 21 -1.37 -10.80 0.08
N LYS A 22 -2.04 -11.57 -0.79
CA LYS A 22 -1.47 -11.97 -2.08
C LYS A 22 -1.15 -10.75 -2.96
N ALA A 23 -2.07 -9.80 -3.09
CA ALA A 23 -1.84 -8.58 -3.85
C ALA A 23 -0.67 -7.75 -3.27
N PHE A 24 -0.52 -7.73 -1.94
CA PHE A 24 0.61 -7.09 -1.28
C PHE A 24 1.94 -7.78 -1.63
N VAL A 25 2.00 -9.11 -1.59
CA VAL A 25 3.19 -9.88 -1.99
C VAL A 25 3.53 -9.64 -3.46
N ASP A 26 2.54 -9.67 -4.36
CA ASP A 26 2.73 -9.42 -5.79
C ASP A 26 3.28 -7.99 -6.01
N PHE A 27 2.75 -7.00 -5.29
CA PHE A 27 3.24 -5.62 -5.31
C PHE A 27 4.70 -5.53 -4.86
N GLU A 28 5.07 -6.01 -3.68
CA GLU A 28 6.46 -5.94 -3.19
C GLU A 28 7.43 -6.75 -4.05
N SER A 29 7.00 -7.91 -4.57
CA SER A 29 7.78 -8.74 -5.48
C SER A 29 8.08 -8.05 -6.81
N SER A 30 7.24 -7.09 -7.22
CA SER A 30 7.50 -6.25 -8.39
C SER A 30 8.67 -5.27 -8.19
N LYS A 31 9.18 -5.12 -6.95
CA LYS A 31 10.25 -4.21 -6.53
C LYS A 31 9.94 -2.71 -6.77
N PRO A 32 8.84 -2.20 -6.19
CA PRO A 32 8.49 -0.79 -6.28
C PRO A 32 9.56 0.10 -5.64
N PRO A 33 9.61 1.40 -5.97
CA PRO A 33 10.57 2.31 -5.35
C PRO A 33 10.36 2.36 -3.83
N ASN A 34 11.44 2.22 -3.06
CA ASN A 34 11.39 2.38 -1.62
C ASN A 34 11.00 3.82 -1.25
N GLY A 35 10.14 3.98 -0.24
CA GLY A 35 9.71 5.30 0.18
C GLY A 35 9.06 5.30 1.56
N LYS A 36 8.84 6.51 2.09
CA LYS A 36 8.14 6.72 3.35
C LYS A 36 6.74 7.26 3.09
N LEU A 37 5.72 6.61 3.65
CA LEU A 37 4.36 7.13 3.65
C LEU A 37 4.24 8.38 4.53
N ASN A 38 3.22 9.21 4.23
CA ASN A 38 2.83 10.29 5.13
C ASN A 38 2.46 9.72 6.53
N VAL A 39 2.81 10.47 7.56
CA VAL A 39 2.58 10.15 8.98
C VAL A 39 1.39 10.92 9.55
N SER A 40 0.86 11.92 8.84
CA SER A 40 -0.36 12.65 9.24
C SER A 40 -1.50 11.69 9.54
N ASN A 41 -2.21 11.94 10.64
CA ASN A 41 -3.36 11.17 11.11
C ASN A 41 -3.11 9.67 11.34
N ARG A 42 -1.85 9.22 11.32
CA ARG A 42 -1.49 7.83 11.63
C ARG A 42 -1.92 7.47 13.06
N PRO A 43 -2.61 6.33 13.27
CA PRO A 43 -3.01 5.90 14.60
C PRO A 43 -1.81 5.85 15.55
N SER A 44 -1.98 6.33 16.78
CA SER A 44 -0.91 6.44 17.76
C SER A 44 -0.24 5.07 18.03
N SER A 45 -1.02 4.00 18.04
CA SER A 45 -0.56 2.61 18.16
C SER A 45 0.40 2.22 17.03
N VAL A 46 0.12 2.63 15.80
CA VAL A 46 0.99 2.39 14.64
C VAL A 46 2.29 3.20 14.78
N SER A 47 2.18 4.48 15.15
CA SER A 47 3.34 5.35 15.39
C SER A 47 4.27 4.81 16.48
N ARG A 48 3.71 4.24 17.56
CA ARG A 48 4.46 3.56 18.61
C ARG A 48 5.11 2.28 18.10
N TRP A 49 4.34 1.42 17.42
CA TRP A 49 4.84 0.16 16.88
C TRP A 49 5.98 0.36 15.88
N VAL A 50 5.95 1.38 15.02
CA VAL A 50 7.04 1.69 14.07
C VAL A 50 8.37 1.93 14.81
N LYS A 51 8.33 2.52 16.01
CA LYS A 51 9.52 2.77 16.85
C LYS A 51 9.95 1.56 17.70
N ASP A 52 9.04 0.62 17.94
CA ASP A 52 9.30 -0.55 18.78
C ASP A 52 10.26 -1.56 18.11
N LYS A 53 11.03 -2.29 18.91
CA LYS A 53 11.85 -3.44 18.46
C LYS A 53 11.04 -4.74 18.41
N LYS A 54 9.94 -4.86 19.17
CA LYS A 54 9.09 -6.05 19.28
C LYS A 54 8.04 -6.13 18.18
N LYS A 55 8.48 -6.24 16.92
CA LYS A 55 7.59 -6.22 15.74
C LYS A 55 6.59 -7.39 15.62
N HIS A 56 6.77 -8.44 16.40
CA HIS A 56 5.93 -9.64 16.41
C HIS A 56 4.72 -9.53 17.36
N LEU A 57 4.68 -8.50 18.22
CA LEU A 57 3.56 -8.28 19.13
C LEU A 57 2.52 -7.39 18.47
N ILE A 58 1.27 -7.83 18.55
CA ILE A 58 0.10 -7.04 18.17
C ILE A 58 -0.22 -6.11 19.34
N PRO A 59 -0.30 -4.77 19.12
CA PRO A 59 -0.74 -3.85 20.17
C PRO A 59 -2.19 -4.14 20.58
N ASP A 60 -2.52 -3.90 21.84
CA ASP A 60 -3.91 -3.85 22.27
C ASP A 60 -4.60 -2.63 21.65
N ILE A 61 -5.72 -2.86 20.95
CA ILE A 61 -6.48 -1.84 20.23
C ILE A 61 -7.97 -1.99 20.54
N ASN A 62 -8.65 -0.86 20.76
CA ASN A 62 -10.10 -0.82 20.82
C ASN A 62 -10.66 -0.72 19.40
N ALA A 63 -11.57 -1.62 19.01
CA ALA A 63 -12.09 -1.72 17.65
C ALA A 63 -12.63 -0.38 17.11
N THR A 64 -13.52 0.26 17.87
CA THR A 64 -14.22 1.47 17.44
C THR A 64 -13.27 2.64 17.22
N THR A 65 -12.40 2.94 18.19
CA THR A 65 -11.49 4.08 18.08
C THR A 65 -10.39 3.82 17.06
N TYR A 66 -9.82 2.61 17.08
CA TYR A 66 -8.77 2.22 16.15
C TYR A 66 -9.28 2.18 14.71
N GLY A 67 -10.47 1.63 14.48
CA GLY A 67 -11.07 1.54 13.14
C GLY A 67 -11.31 2.91 12.53
N ASN A 68 -11.81 3.86 13.32
CA ASN A 68 -11.98 5.25 12.91
C ASN A 68 -10.64 5.92 12.59
N ASP A 69 -9.66 5.84 13.50
CA ASP A 69 -8.33 6.42 13.30
C ASP A 69 -7.65 5.83 12.06
N TRP A 70 -7.75 4.50 11.88
CA TRP A 70 -7.16 3.80 10.75
C TRP A 70 -7.82 4.24 9.44
N THR A 71 -9.15 4.39 9.42
CA THR A 71 -9.89 4.81 8.22
C THR A 71 -9.54 6.24 7.83
N VAL A 72 -9.47 7.17 8.80
CA VAL A 72 -9.03 8.56 8.55
C VAL A 72 -7.60 8.60 8.01
N TRP A 73 -6.70 7.83 8.63
CA TRP A 73 -5.33 7.72 8.13
C TRP A 73 -5.26 7.17 6.71
N TRP A 74 -6.02 6.10 6.44
CA TRP A 74 -6.05 5.46 5.13
C TRP A 74 -6.57 6.39 4.05
N TYR A 75 -7.61 7.17 4.35
CA TYR A 75 -8.14 8.22 3.50
C TYR A 75 -7.08 9.30 3.20
N ASP A 76 -6.35 9.76 4.20
CA ASP A 76 -5.29 10.77 4.08
C ASP A 76 -4.05 10.30 3.32
N LEU A 77 -3.87 9.00 3.13
CA LEU A 77 -2.83 8.45 2.29
C LEU A 77 -3.23 8.43 0.80
N GLN A 78 -4.52 8.50 0.49
CA GLN A 78 -4.98 8.36 -0.89
C GLN A 78 -4.55 9.52 -1.79
N PRO A 79 -4.42 9.31 -3.11
CA PRO A 79 -4.39 10.38 -4.10
C PRO A 79 -5.50 11.42 -3.88
N PRO A 80 -5.24 12.73 -4.06
CA PRO A 80 -6.26 13.77 -3.94
C PRO A 80 -7.51 13.49 -4.79
N SER A 81 -7.34 12.90 -5.98
CA SER A 81 -8.44 12.49 -6.85
C SER A 81 -9.36 11.39 -6.26
N ARG A 82 -8.90 10.66 -5.22
CA ARG A 82 -9.72 9.72 -4.44
C ARG A 82 -10.34 10.33 -3.18
N ARG A 83 -9.92 11.54 -2.80
CA ARG A 83 -10.39 12.24 -1.60
C ARG A 83 -11.59 13.11 -1.96
N ASN A 84 -12.80 12.61 -1.71
CA ASN A 84 -14.02 13.40 -1.80
C ASN A 84 -14.33 14.06 -0.45
N SER A 85 -14.92 15.25 -0.48
CA SER A 85 -15.27 16.08 0.69
C SER A 85 -16.12 15.41 1.79
N ASP A 86 -16.61 14.19 1.56
CA ASP A 86 -17.60 13.50 2.40
C ASP A 86 -16.97 12.43 3.33
N GLY A 87 -15.64 12.34 3.38
CA GLY A 87 -14.93 11.57 4.43
C GLY A 87 -14.95 10.04 4.30
N VAL A 88 -15.54 9.49 3.23
CA VAL A 88 -15.53 8.04 2.93
C VAL A 88 -14.99 7.84 1.50
N PRO A 89 -13.82 7.18 1.32
CA PRO A 89 -13.26 6.98 -0.01
C PRO A 89 -14.19 6.08 -0.83
N HIS A 90 -14.85 6.67 -1.81
CA HIS A 90 -15.64 5.90 -2.77
C HIS A 90 -14.71 5.22 -3.78
N LEU A 91 -15.05 4.00 -4.17
CA LEU A 91 -14.41 3.28 -5.29
C LEU A 91 -14.70 4.05 -6.59
N ARG A 92 -13.81 4.98 -6.99
CA ARG A 92 -13.93 5.74 -8.25
C ARG A 92 -13.00 5.21 -9.35
N PRO A 93 -13.40 5.31 -10.63
CA PRO A 93 -12.60 4.81 -11.75
C PRO A 93 -11.49 5.79 -12.16
N ALA A 94 -10.34 5.22 -12.50
CA ALA A 94 -9.18 5.83 -13.16
C ALA A 94 -8.50 7.00 -12.41
N ILE A 95 -7.66 6.64 -11.44
CA ILE A 95 -6.71 7.58 -10.82
C ILE A 95 -5.48 7.72 -11.73
N PRO A 96 -5.01 8.96 -12.00
CA PRO A 96 -3.80 9.17 -12.79
C PRO A 96 -2.60 8.40 -12.21
N LEU A 97 -1.87 7.72 -13.10
CA LEU A 97 -0.72 6.88 -12.74
C LEU A 97 0.33 7.62 -11.92
N ASP A 98 0.51 8.93 -12.16
CA ASP A 98 1.51 9.75 -11.47
C ASP A 98 1.09 10.13 -10.05
N GLU A 99 -0.20 10.18 -9.72
CA GLU A 99 -0.65 10.50 -8.37
C GLU A 99 -0.30 9.40 -7.36
N TRP A 100 -0.31 8.14 -7.81
CA TRP A 100 0.15 7.01 -7.00
C TRP A 100 1.62 7.15 -6.61
N SER A 101 2.47 7.59 -7.55
CA SER A 101 3.91 7.83 -7.31
C SER A 101 4.16 8.83 -6.17
N LYS A 102 3.32 9.86 -6.08
CA LYS A 102 3.40 10.91 -5.05
C LYS A 102 2.89 10.43 -3.69
N THR A 103 2.04 9.40 -3.65
CA THR A 103 1.29 8.97 -2.46
C THR A 103 1.65 7.56 -1.97
N LEU A 104 1.04 6.52 -2.53
CA LEU A 104 1.06 5.15 -2.00
C LEU A 104 2.00 4.19 -2.74
N LEU A 105 2.54 4.57 -3.90
CA LEU A 105 3.53 3.77 -4.64
C LEU A 105 4.91 3.86 -3.97
N LYS A 106 4.99 3.31 -2.76
CA LYS A 106 6.16 3.31 -1.91
C LYS A 106 6.32 1.91 -1.32
N GLY A 107 7.36 1.21 -1.73
CA GLY A 107 7.72 -0.12 -1.24
C GLY A 107 8.52 -0.10 0.04
N GLY A 108 8.80 -1.30 0.55
CA GLY A 108 9.66 -1.51 1.70
C GLY A 108 8.98 -1.20 3.03
N THR A 109 9.75 -1.27 4.12
CA THR A 109 9.21 -1.32 5.50
C THR A 109 8.57 -0.02 6.00
N ALA A 110 8.83 1.11 5.34
CA ALA A 110 8.20 2.40 5.64
C ALA A 110 7.10 2.79 4.61
N GLY A 111 6.86 1.90 3.64
CA GLY A 111 5.89 2.03 2.57
C GLY A 111 4.54 1.40 2.92
N ILE A 112 3.84 0.88 1.90
CA ILE A 112 2.52 0.25 2.03
C ILE A 112 2.50 -0.92 3.03
N TYR A 113 3.64 -1.58 3.24
CA TYR A 113 3.83 -2.58 4.28
C TYR A 113 3.32 -2.11 5.66
N THR A 114 3.52 -0.84 6.03
CA THR A 114 3.07 -0.32 7.34
C THR A 114 1.54 -0.33 7.45
N VAL A 115 0.85 -0.03 6.35
CA VAL A 115 -0.61 -0.05 6.28
C VAL A 115 -1.13 -1.47 6.42
N VAL A 116 -0.55 -2.42 5.67
CA VAL A 116 -0.95 -3.83 5.69
C VAL A 116 -0.74 -4.46 7.07
N VAL A 117 0.38 -4.15 7.74
CA VAL A 117 0.61 -4.62 9.12
C VAL A 117 -0.38 -3.98 10.09
N ALA A 118 -0.63 -2.68 10.01
CA ALA A 118 -1.63 -2.03 10.86
C ALA A 118 -3.02 -2.66 10.68
N LEU A 119 -3.44 -2.88 9.44
CA LEU A 119 -4.72 -3.51 9.12
C LEU A 119 -4.80 -4.95 9.66
N SER A 120 -3.70 -5.70 9.62
CA SER A 120 -3.67 -7.07 10.14
C SER A 120 -4.01 -7.15 11.64
N TRP A 121 -3.74 -6.10 12.42
CA TRP A 121 -4.10 -6.07 13.84
C TRP A 121 -5.62 -6.01 14.02
N TRP A 122 -6.28 -5.17 13.21
CA TRP A 122 -7.74 -5.06 13.21
C TRP A 122 -8.37 -6.37 12.72
N VAL A 123 -7.83 -6.98 11.67
CA VAL A 123 -8.23 -8.32 11.18
C VAL A 123 -8.12 -9.39 12.26
N THR A 124 -7.03 -9.36 13.05
CA THR A 124 -6.76 -10.39 14.05
C THR A 124 -7.65 -10.24 15.28
N LEU A 125 -7.84 -9.00 15.74
CA LEU A 125 -8.45 -8.72 17.04
C LEU A 125 -9.96 -8.52 16.97
N HIS A 126 -10.49 -7.97 15.87
CA HIS A 126 -11.91 -7.63 15.74
C HIS A 126 -12.47 -8.03 14.36
N PRO A 127 -12.42 -9.33 13.99
CA PRO A 127 -12.90 -9.81 12.68
C PRO A 127 -14.42 -9.66 12.49
N GLU A 128 -15.18 -9.43 13.55
CA GLU A 128 -16.62 -9.18 13.52
C GLU A 128 -17.02 -7.78 13.05
N ASP A 129 -16.07 -6.83 13.02
CA ASP A 129 -16.33 -5.45 12.60
C ASP A 129 -16.64 -5.38 11.09
N PRO A 130 -17.82 -4.91 10.67
CA PRO A 130 -18.14 -4.80 9.24
C PRO A 130 -17.27 -3.76 8.51
N ALA A 131 -16.86 -2.67 9.17
CA ALA A 131 -16.08 -1.60 8.55
C ALA A 131 -14.66 -2.05 8.20
N LEU A 132 -14.11 -2.99 8.98
CA LEU A 132 -12.84 -3.64 8.70
C LEU A 132 -12.81 -4.22 7.28
N TRP A 133 -13.84 -5.00 6.92
CA TRP A 133 -13.81 -5.74 5.65
C TRP A 133 -13.98 -4.84 4.44
N VAL A 134 -14.66 -3.69 4.60
CA VAL A 134 -14.67 -2.63 3.59
C VAL A 134 -13.26 -2.08 3.38
N CYS A 135 -12.52 -1.83 4.46
CA CYS A 135 -11.13 -1.38 4.39
C CYS A 135 -10.19 -2.43 3.77
N VAL A 136 -10.38 -3.72 4.07
CA VAL A 136 -9.61 -4.83 3.46
C VAL A 136 -9.79 -4.87 1.95
N GLU A 137 -11.03 -4.74 1.48
CA GLU A 137 -11.32 -4.73 0.03
C GLU A 137 -10.76 -3.46 -0.65
N ASP A 138 -10.83 -2.29 0.00
CA ASP A 138 -10.23 -1.07 -0.57
C ASP A 138 -8.69 -1.18 -0.66
N VAL A 139 -8.03 -1.70 0.38
CA VAL A 139 -6.58 -1.91 0.36
C VAL A 139 -6.18 -2.93 -0.72
N HIS A 140 -6.92 -4.04 -0.85
CA HIS A 140 -6.72 -5.00 -1.92
C HIS A 140 -6.82 -4.33 -3.30
N TRP A 141 -7.88 -3.55 -3.53
CA TRP A 141 -8.05 -2.83 -4.78
C TRP A 141 -6.90 -1.86 -5.05
N VAL A 142 -6.49 -1.07 -4.04
CA VAL A 142 -5.36 -0.13 -4.17
C VAL A 142 -4.06 -0.87 -4.49
N LEU A 143 -3.78 -2.01 -3.86
CA LEU A 143 -2.58 -2.81 -4.17
C LEU A 143 -2.55 -3.26 -5.64
N CYS A 144 -3.70 -3.66 -6.20
CA CYS A 144 -3.81 -3.97 -7.62
C CYS A 144 -3.54 -2.74 -8.51
N GLN A 145 -4.03 -1.56 -8.12
CA GLN A 145 -3.73 -0.31 -8.85
C GLN A 145 -2.25 0.07 -8.77
N LEU A 146 -1.62 -0.07 -7.60
CA LEU A 146 -0.20 0.22 -7.40
C LEU A 146 0.69 -0.70 -8.23
N LEU A 147 0.37 -2.00 -8.26
CA LEU A 147 1.09 -2.98 -9.09
C LEU A 147 0.99 -2.63 -10.57
N SER A 148 -0.23 -2.38 -11.05
CA SER A 148 -0.48 -1.99 -12.45
C SER A 148 0.27 -0.71 -12.81
N SER A 149 0.25 0.28 -11.90
CA SER A 149 0.93 1.56 -12.09
C SER A 149 2.45 1.42 -12.13
N HIS A 150 3.01 0.56 -11.29
CA HIS A 150 4.43 0.27 -11.25
C HIS A 150 4.90 -0.38 -12.56
N GLN A 151 4.18 -1.42 -13.00
CA GLN A 151 4.52 -2.16 -14.23
C GLN A 151 4.40 -1.28 -15.48
N ALA A 152 3.35 -0.45 -15.58
CA ALA A 152 3.19 0.50 -16.68
C ALA A 152 4.34 1.52 -16.74
N SER A 153 4.80 1.99 -15.57
CA SER A 153 5.93 2.93 -15.48
C SER A 153 7.26 2.27 -15.84
N LYS A 154 7.45 1.00 -15.47
CA LYS A 154 8.63 0.23 -15.87
C LYS A 154 8.67 -0.04 -17.38
N LYS A 155 7.54 -0.40 -17.99
CA LYS A 155 7.44 -0.63 -19.43
C LYS A 155 7.80 0.63 -20.23
N ARG A 156 7.28 1.80 -19.83
CA ARG A 156 7.61 3.08 -20.46
C ARG A 156 9.12 3.37 -20.46
N ARG A 157 9.78 3.22 -19.30
CA ARG A 157 11.23 3.44 -19.19
C ARG A 157 12.08 2.51 -20.06
N VAL A 158 11.63 1.28 -20.29
CA VAL A 158 12.33 0.34 -21.18
C VAL A 158 12.21 0.80 -22.63
N CYS A 159 11.01 1.19 -23.07
CA CYS A 159 10.79 1.70 -24.43
C CYS A 159 11.60 2.97 -24.71
N ASP A 160 11.64 3.91 -23.75
CA ASP A 160 12.41 5.16 -23.88
C ASP A 160 13.92 4.87 -23.99
N ALA A 161 14.43 3.93 -23.17
CA ALA A 161 15.83 3.53 -23.21
C ALA A 161 16.22 2.81 -24.52
N GLU A 162 15.34 1.98 -25.06
CA GLU A 162 15.56 1.32 -26.36
C GLU A 162 15.58 2.33 -27.52
N GLN A 163 14.73 3.37 -27.46
CA GLN A 163 14.72 4.45 -28.44
C GLN A 163 16.03 5.26 -28.38
N ASP A 164 16.50 5.65 -27.20
CA ASP A 164 17.76 6.41 -27.04
C ASP A 164 18.99 5.63 -27.55
N ILE A 165 19.07 4.33 -27.25
CA ILE A 165 20.16 3.48 -27.76
C ILE A 165 20.13 3.42 -29.30
N SER A 166 18.93 3.31 -29.90
CA SER A 166 18.79 3.26 -31.36
C SER A 166 19.18 4.57 -32.05
N HIS A 167 18.93 5.72 -31.42
CA HIS A 167 19.32 7.03 -31.93
C HIS A 167 20.85 7.27 -31.81
N VAL A 168 21.47 6.83 -30.73
CA VAL A 168 22.93 6.91 -30.54
C VAL A 168 23.67 5.99 -31.52
N SER A 169 23.18 4.78 -31.79
CA SER A 169 23.79 3.85 -32.74
C SER A 169 23.71 4.32 -34.19
N LYS A 170 22.66 5.05 -34.59
CA LYS A 170 22.55 5.63 -35.94
C LYS A 170 23.49 6.82 -36.16
N LYS A 171 23.76 7.61 -35.12
CA LYS A 171 24.66 8.77 -35.21
C LYS A 171 26.13 8.39 -35.41
N ARG A 172 26.57 7.23 -34.91
CA ARG A 172 27.96 6.74 -35.03
C ARG A 172 28.32 6.03 -36.34
N ARG A 173 27.36 5.85 -37.25
CA ARG A 173 27.58 5.14 -38.54
C ARG A 173 27.79 6.07 -39.74
N ASN A 174 27.75 7.38 -39.52
CA ASN A 174 27.84 8.41 -40.56
C ASN A 174 29.09 9.33 -40.40
N GLU A 175 30.07 8.93 -39.60
CA GLU A 175 31.44 9.50 -39.59
C GLU A 175 32.41 8.44 -40.13
#